data_AF-A0A0C9ZAR8-F1
#
_entry.id   AF-A0A0C9ZAR8-F1
#
_cell.length_a   1.000
_cell.length_b   1.000
_cell.length_c   1.000
_cell.angle_alpha   90.00
_cell.angle_beta   90.00
_cell.angle_gamma   90.00
#
_symmetry.space_group_name_H-M   'P 1'
#
loop_
_entity.id
_entity.type
_entity.pdbx_description
1 polymer ?
#
loop_
_entity_poly.entity_id
_entity_poly.type
_entity_poly.pdbx_seq_one_letter_code
_entity_poly.pdbx_strand_id
1 'polypeptide(L)'
;MALVLPTLTAWTSSRLTAVLTAKTQAEFTSAFDAFFARNVNVVYNGKQLSRDQYQAQLLSQSSAAVEEQGASVSVQGQLDVPGDQGQLSGLVGLFYTSLVDSKFLVMGAPAESKVTSSFNAIIQATEPRPQSNPRIRGYFDPRRVVTVNQIATDQALHFTIPAASVNSSSPGVTQNPAWGAGLNQGPFGGRFGPGPVRLDPLETNPHPETFPGNGEFGAPPVVIPGETIGEDTDTKA
;
A
#
# COMPACT_ATOMS: atom_id res chain seq x y z
N MET A 1 31.26 25.23 12.03
CA MET A 1 29.91 24.62 11.98
C MET A 1 30.10 23.11 12.13
N ALA A 2 29.69 22.53 13.26
CA ALA A 2 29.81 21.08 13.48
C ALA A 2 28.67 20.38 12.75
N LEU A 3 28.99 19.43 11.88
CA LEU A 3 28.01 18.65 11.13
C LEU A 3 27.54 17.51 12.05
N VAL A 4 26.42 17.72 12.74
CA VAL A 4 25.83 16.73 13.64
C VAL A 4 25.22 15.62 12.79
N LEU A 5 25.63 14.38 13.04
CA LEU A 5 25.07 13.20 12.36
C LEU A 5 23.60 13.02 12.81
N PRO A 6 22.63 12.97 11.88
CA PRO A 6 21.23 12.77 12.25
C PRO A 6 21.03 11.39 12.87
N THR A 7 20.02 11.28 13.74
CA THR A 7 19.62 9.99 14.31
C THR A 7 19.20 9.01 13.20
N LEU A 8 19.24 7.72 13.48
CA LEU A 8 18.82 6.68 12.54
C LEU A 8 17.37 6.90 12.09
N THR A 9 16.47 7.25 13.02
CA THR A 9 15.07 7.59 12.75
C THR A 9 14.93 8.79 11.81
N ALA A 10 15.61 9.91 12.11
CA ALA A 10 15.57 11.11 11.28
C ALA A 10 16.14 10.86 9.88
N TRP A 11 17.25 10.11 9.79
CA TRP A 11 17.85 9.73 8.52
C TRP A 11 16.92 8.83 7.70
N THR A 12 16.35 7.80 8.32
CA THR A 12 15.48 6.83 7.66
C THR A 12 14.20 7.49 7.17
N SER A 13 13.57 8.30 8.01
CA SER A 13 12.39 9.07 7.63
C SER A 13 12.69 9.99 6.45
N SER A 14 13.78 10.74 6.49
CA SER A 14 14.15 11.64 5.38
C SER A 14 14.39 10.90 4.08
N ARG A 15 15.09 9.75 4.12
CA ARG A 15 15.37 8.94 2.93
C ARG A 15 14.12 8.26 2.38
N LEU A 16 13.29 7.70 3.25
CA LEU A 16 12.03 7.06 2.86
C LEU A 16 11.07 8.08 2.22
N THR A 17 10.93 9.25 2.83
CA THR A 17 10.15 10.34 2.24
C THR A 17 10.70 10.71 0.86
N ALA A 18 12.03 10.88 0.72
CA ALA A 18 12.63 11.21 -0.56
C ALA A 18 12.38 10.16 -1.65
N VAL A 19 12.34 8.87 -1.30
CA VAL A 19 11.97 7.79 -2.23
C VAL A 19 10.51 7.90 -2.64
N LEU A 20 9.59 8.04 -1.68
CA LEU A 20 8.15 8.03 -1.95
C LEU A 20 7.65 9.32 -2.63
N THR A 21 8.29 10.46 -2.39
CA THR A 21 7.93 11.75 -2.99
C THR A 21 8.77 12.11 -4.22
N ALA A 22 9.55 11.15 -4.76
CA ALA A 22 10.32 11.36 -5.98
C ALA A 22 9.36 11.59 -7.17
N LYS A 23 9.64 12.58 -8.02
CA LYS A 23 8.71 12.98 -9.10
C LYS A 23 8.98 12.25 -10.41
N THR A 24 10.18 11.71 -10.56
CA THR A 24 10.60 10.98 -11.75
C THR A 24 11.15 9.61 -11.36
N GLN A 25 11.04 8.66 -12.28
CA GLN A 25 11.59 7.31 -12.06
C GLN A 25 13.11 7.33 -11.86
N ALA A 26 13.82 8.28 -12.48
CA ALA A 26 15.27 8.45 -12.31
C ALA A 26 15.64 8.95 -10.90
N GLU A 27 14.92 9.96 -10.39
CA GLU A 27 15.07 10.44 -9.00
C GLU A 27 14.72 9.34 -8.01
N PHE A 28 13.63 8.60 -8.25
CA PHE A 28 13.22 7.47 -7.42
C PHE A 28 14.31 6.41 -7.34
N THR A 29 14.84 5.98 -8.49
CA THR A 29 15.86 4.93 -8.55
C THR A 29 17.14 5.38 -7.85
N SER A 30 17.55 6.64 -8.07
CA SER A 30 18.72 7.20 -7.38
C SER A 30 18.53 7.29 -5.87
N ALA A 31 17.34 7.71 -5.40
CA ALA A 31 17.02 7.77 -3.98
C ALA A 31 16.95 6.37 -3.35
N PHE A 32 16.38 5.41 -4.06
CA PHE A 32 16.29 4.00 -3.65
C PHE A 32 17.69 3.38 -3.53
N ASP A 33 18.55 3.57 -4.54
CA ASP A 33 19.94 3.08 -4.53
C ASP A 33 20.79 3.73 -3.43
N ALA A 34 20.53 4.99 -3.11
CA ALA A 34 21.22 5.68 -2.00
C ALA A 34 20.73 5.22 -0.61
N PHE A 35 19.54 4.62 -0.52
CA PHE A 35 18.92 4.23 0.74
C PHE A 35 19.10 2.74 1.07
N PHE A 36 18.88 1.86 0.08
CA PHE A 36 18.97 0.42 0.25
C PHE A 36 20.31 -0.14 -0.22
N ALA A 37 20.83 -1.14 0.48
CA ALA A 37 22.02 -1.87 0.06
C ALA A 37 21.77 -2.61 -1.26
N ARG A 38 22.84 -2.92 -2.00
CA ARG A 38 22.75 -3.74 -3.22
C ARG A 38 22.20 -5.13 -2.93
N ASN A 39 22.58 -5.70 -1.79
CA ASN A 39 22.13 -7.00 -1.30
C ASN A 39 21.24 -6.79 -0.07
N VAL A 40 20.01 -6.35 -0.30
CA VAL A 40 19.02 -6.15 0.76
C VAL A 40 18.14 -7.38 0.92
N ASN A 41 17.93 -7.80 2.16
CA ASN A 41 16.98 -8.85 2.52
C ASN A 41 15.61 -8.22 2.80
N VAL A 42 14.61 -8.50 1.97
CA VAL A 42 13.28 -7.87 2.08
C VAL A 42 12.19 -8.90 2.35
N VAL A 43 11.45 -8.68 3.44
CA VAL A 43 10.17 -9.33 3.72
C VAL A 43 9.07 -8.28 3.65
N TYR A 44 8.13 -8.44 2.72
CA TYR A 44 7.01 -7.54 2.52
C TYR A 44 5.69 -8.30 2.65
N ASN A 45 4.82 -7.89 3.57
CA ASN A 45 3.56 -8.58 3.88
C ASN A 45 3.76 -10.10 4.10
N GLY A 46 4.84 -10.47 4.80
CA GLY A 46 5.20 -11.86 5.10
C GLY A 46 5.83 -12.64 3.94
N LYS A 47 5.98 -12.05 2.75
CA LYS A 47 6.62 -12.68 1.58
C LYS A 47 8.03 -12.16 1.38
N GLN A 48 8.95 -13.06 1.08
CA GLN A 48 10.30 -12.71 0.67
C GLN A 48 10.26 -12.09 -0.74
N LEU A 49 10.79 -10.88 -0.88
CA LEU A 49 10.92 -10.19 -2.17
C LEU A 49 12.39 -10.02 -2.56
N SER A 50 12.66 -10.02 -3.86
CA SER A 50 13.93 -9.51 -4.36
C SER A 50 13.99 -7.99 -4.26
N ARG A 51 15.20 -7.42 -4.31
CA ARG A 51 15.40 -5.97 -4.33
C ARG A 51 14.61 -5.28 -5.44
N ASP A 52 14.64 -5.84 -6.65
CA ASP A 52 13.98 -5.25 -7.82
C ASP A 52 12.45 -5.34 -7.71
N GLN A 53 11.93 -6.45 -7.15
CA GLN A 53 10.50 -6.59 -6.86
C GLN A 53 10.04 -5.57 -5.83
N TYR A 54 10.82 -5.39 -4.77
CA TYR A 54 10.53 -4.41 -3.73
C TYR A 54 10.63 -2.97 -4.27
N GLN A 55 11.61 -2.69 -5.14
CA GLN A 55 11.73 -1.42 -5.83
C GLN A 55 10.50 -1.11 -6.68
N ALA A 56 10.01 -2.08 -7.45
CA ALA A 56 8.79 -1.92 -8.24
C ALA A 56 7.55 -1.69 -7.35
N GLN A 57 7.46 -2.38 -6.21
CA GLN A 57 6.39 -2.21 -5.23
C GLN A 57 6.38 -0.82 -4.58
N LEU A 58 7.56 -0.27 -4.26
CA LEU A 58 7.66 1.10 -3.74
C LEU A 58 7.44 2.14 -4.84
N LEU A 59 7.85 1.86 -6.08
CA LEU A 59 7.63 2.76 -7.20
C LEU A 59 6.13 2.97 -7.45
N SER A 60 5.31 1.91 -7.39
CA SER A 60 3.86 2.02 -7.53
C SER A 60 3.18 2.80 -6.40
N GLN A 61 3.86 2.98 -5.26
CA GLN A 61 3.39 3.76 -4.11
C GLN A 61 3.97 5.17 -4.07
N SER A 62 4.84 5.52 -5.03
CA SER A 62 5.53 6.80 -5.08
C SER A 62 4.87 7.74 -6.09
N SER A 63 5.12 9.04 -5.94
CA SER A 63 4.69 10.03 -6.93
C SER A 63 5.35 9.89 -8.31
N ALA A 64 6.37 9.02 -8.43
CA ALA A 64 7.02 8.72 -9.70
C ALA A 64 6.23 7.69 -10.54
N ALA A 65 5.18 7.08 -9.98
CA ALA A 65 4.27 6.24 -10.76
C ALA A 65 3.56 7.07 -11.83
N VAL A 66 3.33 6.46 -13.00
CA VAL A 66 2.84 7.14 -14.21
C VAL A 66 1.51 7.87 -13.97
N GLU A 67 0.68 7.31 -13.11
CA GLU A 67 -0.71 7.75 -12.86
C GLU A 67 -0.84 8.71 -11.67
N GLU A 68 0.26 9.05 -11.01
CA GLU A 68 0.24 9.83 -9.77
C GLU A 68 0.69 11.28 -10.01
N GLN A 69 -0.01 12.22 -9.37
CA GLN A 69 0.24 13.66 -9.39
C GLN A 69 1.16 14.10 -8.24
N GLY A 70 1.10 13.41 -7.10
CA GLY A 70 1.89 13.73 -5.92
C GLY A 70 1.78 12.65 -4.85
N ALA A 71 2.71 12.71 -3.89
CA ALA A 71 2.70 11.85 -2.71
C ALA A 71 3.07 12.68 -1.49
N SER A 72 2.39 12.43 -0.38
CA SER A 72 2.73 13.00 0.93
C SER A 72 2.96 11.88 1.93
N VAL A 73 3.98 12.03 2.78
CA VAL A 73 4.35 11.02 3.78
C VAL A 73 4.29 11.64 5.16
N SER A 74 3.50 11.02 6.03
CA SER A 74 3.40 11.37 7.45
C SER A 74 3.93 10.22 8.29
N VAL A 75 4.89 10.49 9.17
CA VAL A 75 5.48 9.47 10.06
C VAL A 75 4.90 9.68 11.46
N GLN A 76 4.20 8.69 11.99
CA GLN A 76 3.48 8.80 13.28
C GLN A 76 4.13 8.00 14.42
N GLY A 77 4.99 7.03 14.11
CA GLY A 77 5.73 6.26 15.09
C GLY A 77 7.18 6.10 14.67
N GLN A 78 8.11 6.30 15.60
CA GLN A 78 9.55 6.18 15.33
C GLN A 78 10.25 5.55 16.52
N LEU A 79 11.15 4.62 16.25
CA LEU A 79 12.03 3.99 17.21
C LEU A 79 13.39 3.77 16.55
N ASP A 80 14.46 4.14 17.23
CA ASP A 80 15.81 3.70 16.89
C ASP A 80 16.46 2.97 18.06
N VAL A 81 17.20 1.92 17.72
CA VAL A 81 18.14 1.24 18.60
C VAL A 81 19.51 1.31 17.92
N PRO A 82 20.38 2.24 18.35
CA PRO A 82 21.74 2.33 17.84
C PRO A 82 22.49 1.01 18.07
N GLY A 83 23.25 0.59 17.07
CA GLY A 83 24.15 -0.56 17.17
C GLY A 83 25.55 -0.17 17.60
N ASP A 84 26.51 -1.07 17.37
CA ASP A 84 27.91 -0.91 17.80
C ASP A 84 28.62 0.30 17.17
N GLN A 85 28.13 0.80 16.03
CA GLN A 85 28.66 1.99 15.35
C GLN A 85 27.84 3.25 15.63
N GLY A 86 27.03 3.25 16.70
CA GLY A 86 26.19 4.38 17.10
C GLY A 86 25.14 4.71 16.05
N GLN A 87 25.10 5.96 15.57
CA GLN A 87 24.08 6.41 14.60
C GLN A 87 24.40 6.05 13.13
N LEU A 88 25.42 5.20 12.91
CA LEU A 88 25.80 4.65 11.61
C LEU A 88 25.26 3.24 11.35
N SER A 89 24.88 2.52 12.41
CA SER A 89 24.29 1.20 12.30
C SER A 89 23.28 0.97 13.41
N GLY A 90 22.29 0.12 13.18
CA GLY A 90 21.29 -0.16 14.19
C GLY A 90 19.96 -0.61 13.60
N LEU A 91 18.97 -0.72 14.47
CA LEU A 91 17.60 -1.05 14.11
C LEU A 91 16.76 0.22 14.11
N VAL A 92 15.86 0.32 13.15
CA VAL A 92 14.85 1.37 13.09
C VAL A 92 13.48 0.75 12.87
N GLY A 93 12.51 1.22 13.64
CA GLY A 93 11.09 0.99 13.39
C GLY A 93 10.41 2.32 13.06
N LEU A 94 9.67 2.36 11.96
CA LEU A 94 8.84 3.49 11.55
C LEU A 94 7.42 3.02 11.32
N PHE A 95 6.45 3.83 11.75
CA PHE A 95 5.08 3.72 11.30
C PHE A 95 4.74 4.98 10.52
N TYR A 96 4.35 4.81 9.27
CA TYR A 96 4.05 5.92 8.38
C TYR A 96 2.78 5.69 7.57
N THR A 97 2.18 6.79 7.16
CA THR A 97 1.08 6.84 6.20
C THR A 97 1.55 7.64 4.99
N SER A 98 1.39 7.06 3.81
CA SER A 98 1.56 7.75 2.53
C SER A 98 0.19 8.00 1.92
N LEU A 99 -0.04 9.23 1.46
CA LEU A 99 -1.20 9.58 0.63
C LEU A 99 -0.68 9.85 -0.77
N VAL A 100 -1.27 9.21 -1.76
CA VAL A 100 -0.88 9.34 -3.16
C VAL A 100 -2.10 9.86 -3.92
N ASP A 101 -1.90 11.02 -4.57
CA ASP A 101 -2.93 11.69 -5.34
C ASP A 101 -2.81 11.27 -6.80
N SER A 102 -3.85 10.66 -7.34
CA SER A 102 -3.90 10.24 -8.74
C SER A 102 -4.21 11.42 -9.66
N LYS A 103 -3.62 11.39 -10.86
CA LYS A 103 -3.95 12.32 -11.96
C LYS A 103 -5.37 12.11 -12.48
N PHE A 104 -5.97 10.95 -12.25
CA PHE A 104 -7.32 10.67 -12.73
C PHE A 104 -8.35 11.38 -11.85
N LEU A 105 -9.15 12.22 -12.49
CA LEU A 105 -10.26 12.88 -11.85
C LEU A 105 -11.48 11.97 -11.87
N VAL A 106 -11.94 11.54 -10.70
CA VAL A 106 -13.25 10.90 -10.54
C VAL A 106 -14.24 12.01 -10.18
N MET A 107 -15.16 12.31 -11.08
CA MET A 107 -16.16 13.38 -10.91
C MET A 107 -15.57 14.78 -10.65
N GLY A 108 -14.38 15.05 -11.21
CA GLY A 108 -13.72 16.35 -11.11
C GLY A 108 -12.76 16.52 -9.93
N ALA A 109 -12.59 15.49 -9.08
CA ALA A 109 -11.61 15.46 -8.00
C ALA A 109 -10.58 14.33 -8.20
N PRO A 110 -9.30 14.53 -7.86
CA PRO A 110 -8.28 13.48 -7.89
C PRO A 110 -8.69 12.25 -7.06
N ALA A 111 -8.51 11.05 -7.61
CA ALA A 111 -8.60 9.82 -6.80
C ALA A 111 -7.42 9.74 -5.83
N GLU A 112 -7.67 9.44 -4.55
CA GLU A 112 -6.62 9.37 -3.53
C GLU A 112 -6.47 7.93 -3.01
N SER A 113 -5.22 7.45 -2.93
CA SER A 113 -4.87 6.18 -2.28
C SER A 113 -4.13 6.46 -0.98
N LYS A 114 -4.52 5.74 0.08
CA LYS A 114 -3.87 5.79 1.38
C LYS A 114 -3.15 4.48 1.64
N VAL A 115 -1.83 4.56 1.76
CA VAL A 115 -0.99 3.43 2.18
C VAL A 115 -0.57 3.64 3.63
N THR A 116 -0.97 2.72 4.52
CA THR A 116 -0.48 2.69 5.90
C THR A 116 0.53 1.58 6.05
N SER A 117 1.70 1.86 6.63
CA SER A 117 2.78 0.89 6.71
C SER A 117 3.56 0.93 8.03
N SER A 118 3.89 -0.28 8.51
CA SER A 118 4.94 -0.49 9.51
C SER A 118 6.22 -0.94 8.79
N PHE A 119 7.30 -0.20 8.98
CA PHE A 119 8.59 -0.42 8.36
C PHE A 119 9.64 -0.66 9.44
N ASN A 120 10.18 -1.86 9.50
CA ASN A 120 11.30 -2.21 10.38
C ASN A 120 12.52 -2.50 9.53
N ALA A 121 13.65 -1.89 9.86
CA ALA A 121 14.86 -1.99 9.07
C ALA A 121 16.12 -2.13 9.93
N ILE A 122 17.09 -2.87 9.38
CA ILE A 122 18.46 -2.92 9.89
C ILE A 122 19.32 -2.04 8.97
N ILE A 123 20.04 -1.11 9.58
CA ILE A 123 20.92 -0.16 8.90
C ILE A 123 22.36 -0.53 9.22
N GLN A 124 23.21 -0.53 8.19
CA GLN A 124 24.64 -0.78 8.32
C GLN A 124 25.44 0.13 7.39
N ALA A 125 26.70 0.39 7.74
CA ALA A 125 27.64 1.12 6.90
C ALA A 125 28.26 0.16 5.86
N THR A 126 27.55 -0.08 4.75
CA THR A 126 27.96 -1.07 3.73
C THR A 126 28.86 -0.50 2.64
N GLU A 127 28.78 0.80 2.36
CA GLU A 127 29.47 1.40 1.22
C GLU A 127 30.83 1.99 1.64
N PRO A 128 31.95 1.54 1.04
CA PRO A 128 33.25 2.12 1.32
C PRO A 128 33.28 3.56 0.83
N ARG A 129 33.94 4.44 1.60
CA ARG A 129 34.10 5.84 1.22
C ARG A 129 34.78 5.90 -0.16
N PRO A 130 34.19 6.58 -1.17
CA PRO A 130 34.84 6.72 -2.46
C PRO A 130 36.21 7.37 -2.26
N GLN A 131 37.24 6.83 -2.94
CA GLN A 131 38.59 7.38 -2.91
C GLN A 131 38.52 8.89 -3.17
N SER A 132 38.89 9.68 -2.18
CA SER A 132 38.68 11.12 -2.22
C SER A 132 39.52 11.71 -3.34
N ASN A 133 38.88 12.15 -4.42
CA ASN A 133 39.51 13.11 -5.31
C ASN A 133 39.68 14.41 -4.49
N PRO A 134 40.91 14.95 -4.33
CA PRO A 134 41.16 16.13 -3.48
C PRO A 134 40.32 17.37 -3.87
N ARG A 135 39.70 17.37 -5.04
CA ARG A 135 38.80 18.42 -5.53
C ARG A 135 37.33 18.27 -5.09
N ILE A 136 36.89 17.11 -4.63
CA ILE A 136 35.48 16.85 -4.25
C ILE A 136 35.42 16.57 -2.75
N ARG A 137 35.19 17.63 -1.96
CA ARG A 137 34.91 17.53 -0.52
C ARG A 137 33.40 17.40 -0.30
N GLY A 138 32.85 16.24 -0.67
CA GLY A 138 31.45 15.92 -0.41
C GLY A 138 31.27 15.19 0.93
N TYR A 139 30.16 15.47 1.62
CA TYR A 139 29.68 14.61 2.71
C TYR A 139 29.24 13.27 2.10
N PHE A 140 29.82 12.18 2.58
CA PHE A 140 29.47 10.82 2.15
C PHE A 140 28.75 10.12 3.29
N ASP A 141 27.56 9.61 3.00
CA ASP A 141 26.77 8.83 3.95
C ASP A 141 26.92 7.32 3.63
N PRO A 142 27.64 6.56 4.48
CA PRO A 142 27.87 5.14 4.24
C PRO A 142 26.66 4.26 4.58
N ARG A 143 25.64 4.82 5.24
CA ARG A 143 24.50 4.05 5.77
C ARG A 143 23.63 3.51 4.64
N ARG A 144 23.31 2.23 4.71
CA ARG A 144 22.36 1.54 3.84
C ARG A 144 21.47 0.61 4.64
N VAL A 145 20.23 0.46 4.20
CA VAL A 145 19.32 -0.54 4.73
C VAL A 145 19.68 -1.91 4.15
N VAL A 146 20.03 -2.85 5.03
CA VAL A 146 20.43 -4.22 4.64
C VAL A 146 19.33 -5.24 4.84
N THR A 147 18.38 -4.98 5.73
CA THR A 147 17.23 -5.85 5.97
C THR A 147 15.99 -4.99 6.18
N VAL A 148 14.89 -5.40 5.58
CA VAL A 148 13.58 -4.76 5.69
C VAL A 148 12.56 -5.83 6.05
N ASN A 149 11.76 -5.55 7.07
CA ASN A 149 10.50 -6.22 7.30
C ASN A 149 9.40 -5.15 7.28
N GLN A 150 8.57 -5.18 6.26
CA GLN A 150 7.53 -4.21 6.05
C GLN A 150 6.17 -4.90 5.92
N ILE A 151 5.18 -4.30 6.58
CA ILE A 151 3.77 -4.61 6.37
C ILE A 151 3.12 -3.32 5.88
N ALA A 152 2.37 -3.39 4.80
CA ALA A 152 1.68 -2.25 4.24
C ALA A 152 0.29 -2.66 3.75
N THR A 153 -0.67 -1.78 3.99
CA THR A 153 -2.06 -1.91 3.54
C THR A 153 -2.41 -0.70 2.72
N ASP A 154 -2.92 -0.96 1.52
CA ASP A 154 -3.44 0.06 0.61
C ASP A 154 -4.97 0.14 0.78
N GLN A 155 -5.47 1.37 0.88
CA GLN A 155 -6.88 1.70 0.95
C GLN A 155 -7.16 2.78 -0.08
N ALA A 156 -7.92 2.41 -1.12
CA ALA A 156 -8.51 3.40 -2.02
C ALA A 156 -9.54 4.22 -1.25
N LEU A 157 -9.41 5.55 -1.25
CA LEU A 157 -10.40 6.41 -0.62
C LEU A 157 -11.58 6.58 -1.57
N HIS A 158 -12.72 6.01 -1.18
CA HIS A 158 -13.96 6.10 -1.94
C HIS A 158 -14.63 7.45 -1.69
N PHE A 159 -14.91 8.20 -2.75
CA PHE A 159 -15.76 9.39 -2.67
C PHE A 159 -17.24 8.96 -2.61
N THR A 160 -17.94 9.39 -1.56
CA THR A 160 -19.39 9.21 -1.47
C THR A 160 -20.06 10.52 -1.88
N ILE A 161 -20.81 10.52 -2.99
CA ILE A 161 -21.65 11.65 -3.35
C ILE A 161 -22.83 11.67 -2.37
N PRO A 162 -23.06 12.76 -1.61
CA PRO A 162 -24.32 12.89 -0.89
C PRO A 162 -25.44 12.89 -1.93
N ALA A 163 -26.38 11.95 -1.82
CA ALA A 163 -27.55 11.91 -2.68
C ALA A 163 -28.28 13.25 -2.55
N ALA A 164 -28.12 14.13 -3.54
CA ALA A 164 -28.90 15.34 -3.63
C ALA A 164 -30.36 14.89 -3.66
N SER A 165 -31.13 15.33 -2.67
CA SER A 165 -32.57 15.08 -2.59
C SER A 165 -33.19 15.59 -3.88
N VAL A 166 -33.56 14.69 -4.78
CA VAL A 166 -34.32 15.04 -5.98
C VAL A 166 -35.68 15.50 -5.49
N ASN A 167 -35.83 16.79 -5.22
CA ASN A 167 -37.13 17.41 -5.02
C ASN A 167 -37.84 17.37 -6.37
N SER A 168 -38.65 16.34 -6.55
CA SER A 168 -39.61 16.19 -7.63
C SER A 168 -40.75 17.18 -7.46
N SER A 169 -40.49 18.47 -7.71
CA SER A 169 -41.55 19.43 -7.98
C SER A 169 -41.89 19.37 -9.47
N SER A 170 -42.75 18.41 -9.85
CA SER A 170 -43.51 18.47 -11.10
C SER A 170 -44.43 19.70 -11.08
N PRO A 171 -44.43 20.58 -12.09
CA PRO A 171 -45.53 21.49 -12.30
C PRO A 171 -46.73 20.68 -12.81
N GLY A 172 -47.82 20.72 -12.06
CA GLY A 172 -49.08 20.06 -12.40
C GLY A 172 -49.63 20.58 -13.74
N VAL A 173 -49.90 19.65 -14.65
CA VAL A 173 -50.78 19.88 -15.81
C VAL A 173 -52.17 19.43 -15.41
N THR A 174 -53.04 20.40 -15.21
CA THR A 174 -54.45 20.27 -14.83
C THR A 174 -55.27 19.56 -15.91
N GLN A 175 -56.27 18.81 -15.46
CA GLN A 175 -57.19 17.99 -16.24
C GLN A 175 -58.02 18.76 -17.29
N ASN A 176 -58.27 18.06 -18.40
CA ASN A 176 -59.25 18.16 -19.51
C ASN A 176 -60.58 18.90 -19.22
N PRO A 177 -61.36 19.38 -20.23
CA PRO A 177 -62.15 18.44 -21.07
C PRO A 177 -62.58 18.85 -22.52
N ALA A 178 -62.85 17.79 -23.30
CA ALA A 178 -63.96 17.60 -24.28
C ALA A 178 -63.85 18.07 -25.76
N TRP A 179 -64.47 17.19 -26.60
CA TRP A 179 -64.96 17.32 -27.99
C TRP A 179 -64.10 16.76 -29.14
N GLY A 180 -64.31 15.47 -29.43
CA GLY A 180 -64.98 15.02 -30.66
C GLY A 180 -64.27 15.10 -32.02
N ALA A 181 -64.26 13.93 -32.68
CA ALA A 181 -64.25 13.67 -34.13
C ALA A 181 -62.91 13.40 -34.83
N GLY A 182 -62.84 12.20 -35.45
CA GLY A 182 -62.38 12.08 -36.84
C GLY A 182 -61.05 11.36 -37.10
N LEU A 183 -61.17 10.07 -37.48
CA LEU A 183 -60.52 9.42 -38.63
C LEU A 183 -59.01 9.63 -38.87
N ASN A 184 -58.20 8.57 -38.73
CA ASN A 184 -57.69 7.84 -39.90
C ASN A 184 -56.88 6.60 -39.49
N GLN A 185 -57.41 5.42 -39.81
CA GLN A 185 -56.62 4.21 -39.96
C GLN A 185 -56.00 4.23 -41.37
N GLY A 186 -54.68 4.07 -41.44
CA GLY A 186 -53.92 3.92 -42.68
C GLY A 186 -52.86 2.82 -42.53
N PRO A 187 -52.40 2.21 -43.64
CA PRO A 187 -52.50 0.77 -43.79
C PRO A 187 -51.13 0.12 -44.02
N PHE A 188 -50.37 -0.17 -42.96
CA PHE A 188 -49.26 -1.12 -43.06
C PHE A 188 -49.15 -1.92 -41.78
N GLY A 189 -49.61 -3.16 -41.85
CA GLY A 189 -49.32 -4.18 -40.85
C GLY A 189 -47.84 -4.59 -40.95
N GLY A 190 -47.19 -4.67 -39.79
CA GLY A 190 -45.84 -5.19 -39.65
C GLY A 190 -45.54 -5.48 -38.19
N ARG A 191 -45.58 -6.77 -37.83
CA ARG A 191 -45.07 -7.30 -36.56
C ARG A 191 -43.60 -6.95 -36.39
N PHE A 192 -43.23 -6.23 -35.34
CA PHE A 192 -41.92 -6.38 -34.69
C PHE A 192 -42.10 -6.21 -33.17
N GLY A 193 -42.09 -7.33 -32.45
CA GLY A 193 -41.61 -7.36 -31.06
C GLY A 193 -40.07 -7.37 -31.06
N PRO A 194 -39.44 -7.16 -29.90
CA PRO A 194 -39.45 -8.18 -28.86
C PRO A 194 -39.99 -7.67 -27.52
N GLY A 195 -40.66 -8.58 -26.81
CA GLY A 195 -41.31 -8.34 -25.54
C GLY A 195 -40.35 -8.17 -24.35
N PRO A 196 -40.91 -7.99 -23.14
CA PRO A 196 -40.14 -7.78 -21.93
C PRO A 196 -39.34 -9.04 -21.57
N VAL A 197 -38.05 -8.84 -21.28
CA VAL A 197 -37.16 -9.84 -20.70
C VAL A 197 -37.69 -10.19 -19.30
N ARG A 198 -38.11 -11.43 -19.10
CA ARG A 198 -38.31 -12.01 -17.76
C ARG A 198 -36.93 -12.36 -17.20
N LEU A 199 -36.60 -11.78 -16.06
CA LEU A 199 -35.48 -12.23 -15.23
C LEU A 199 -35.96 -13.46 -14.44
N ASP A 200 -35.22 -14.55 -14.53
CA ASP A 200 -35.46 -15.74 -13.71
C ASP A 200 -35.23 -15.41 -12.22
N PRO A 201 -36.08 -15.91 -11.30
CA PRO A 201 -35.83 -15.77 -9.88
C PRO A 201 -34.56 -16.55 -9.51
N LEU A 202 -33.67 -15.86 -8.80
CA LEU A 202 -32.53 -16.42 -8.09
C LEU A 202 -32.94 -17.73 -7.39
N GLU A 203 -32.30 -18.84 -7.75
CA GLU A 203 -32.35 -20.07 -6.96
C GLU A 203 -31.79 -19.78 -5.57
N THR A 204 -32.69 -19.55 -4.62
CA THR A 204 -32.44 -19.78 -3.20
C THR A 204 -32.21 -21.27 -3.02
N ASN A 205 -30.95 -21.67 -2.97
CA ASN A 205 -30.53 -23.02 -2.64
C ASN A 205 -30.71 -23.24 -1.12
N PRO A 206 -31.62 -24.11 -0.65
CA PRO A 206 -31.82 -24.39 0.76
C PRO A 206 -31.00 -25.64 1.14
N HIS A 207 -29.68 -25.50 1.17
CA HIS A 207 -28.82 -26.51 1.75
C HIS A 207 -27.95 -25.88 2.85
N PRO A 208 -28.15 -26.26 4.13
CA PRO A 208 -27.23 -25.85 5.19
C PRO A 208 -25.90 -26.57 4.96
N GLU A 209 -24.83 -25.80 4.78
CA GLU A 209 -23.47 -26.34 4.84
C GLU A 209 -23.23 -26.93 6.24
N THR A 210 -23.25 -28.24 6.30
CA THR A 210 -22.78 -29.01 7.45
C THR A 210 -21.27 -28.84 7.58
N PHE A 211 -20.84 -28.13 8.63
CA PHE A 211 -19.46 -28.14 9.11
C PHE A 211 -19.06 -29.57 9.51
N PRO A 212 -17.99 -30.16 8.95
CA PRO A 212 -17.38 -31.33 9.55
C PRO A 212 -16.56 -30.88 10.77
N GLY A 213 -17.22 -30.77 11.91
CA GLY A 213 -16.57 -30.80 13.20
C GLY A 213 -16.36 -32.24 13.64
N ASN A 214 -15.14 -32.75 13.52
CA ASN A 214 -14.61 -33.75 14.44
C ASN A 214 -13.38 -33.11 15.09
N GLY A 215 -13.64 -32.37 16.17
CA GLY A 215 -12.60 -31.80 17.01
C GLY A 215 -11.79 -32.91 17.65
N GLU A 216 -10.56 -33.08 17.18
CA GLU A 216 -9.50 -33.72 17.92
C GLU A 216 -8.42 -32.66 18.17
N PHE A 217 -8.70 -31.80 19.15
CA PHE A 217 -7.66 -30.99 19.76
C PHE A 217 -6.77 -31.95 20.54
N GLY A 218 -5.65 -32.33 19.94
CA GLY A 218 -4.56 -32.98 20.66
C GLY A 218 -4.24 -32.14 21.91
N ALA A 219 -4.12 -32.81 23.06
CA ALA A 219 -3.80 -32.15 24.32
C ALA A 219 -2.59 -31.23 24.15
N PRO A 220 -2.61 -30.00 24.68
CA PRO A 220 -1.44 -29.14 24.66
C PRO A 220 -0.29 -29.86 25.40
N PRO A 221 0.96 -29.79 24.91
CA PRO A 221 2.09 -30.31 25.67
C PRO A 221 2.14 -29.58 27.01
N VAL A 222 2.08 -30.35 28.09
CA VAL A 222 2.30 -29.86 29.45
C VAL A 222 3.75 -29.42 29.53
N VAL A 223 3.97 -28.10 29.54
CA VAL A 223 5.26 -27.52 29.88
C VAL A 223 5.44 -27.69 31.38
N ILE A 224 6.24 -28.68 31.78
CA ILE A 224 6.75 -28.77 33.15
C ILE A 224 7.90 -27.75 33.24
N PRO A 225 7.80 -26.72 34.10
CA PRO A 225 8.92 -25.81 34.31
C PRO A 225 10.04 -26.56 35.06
N GLY A 226 11.14 -26.88 34.37
CA GLY A 226 12.32 -27.43 35.04
C GLY A 226 13.32 -28.28 34.24
N GLU A 227 13.07 -28.67 32.98
CA GLU A 227 14.04 -29.48 32.23
C GLU A 227 14.84 -28.65 31.21
N THR A 228 16.07 -28.33 31.60
CA THR A 228 17.19 -28.05 30.71
C THR A 228 17.68 -29.35 30.08
N ILE A 229 17.56 -29.48 28.75
CA ILE A 229 18.30 -30.45 27.94
C ILE A 229 19.31 -29.58 27.18
N GLY A 230 20.61 -29.65 27.42
CA GLY A 230 21.45 -30.84 27.56
C GLY A 230 22.45 -30.77 26.42
N GLU A 231 23.62 -30.24 26.73
CA GLU A 231 24.72 -29.89 25.83
C GLU A 231 25.40 -31.19 25.33
N ASP A 232 25.14 -31.62 24.10
CA ASP A 232 25.87 -32.72 23.49
C ASP A 232 27.12 -32.19 22.78
N THR A 233 28.20 -32.05 23.56
CA THR A 233 29.57 -32.18 23.01
C THR A 233 29.92 -33.66 22.99
N ASP A 234 30.00 -34.27 21.81
CA ASP A 234 30.69 -35.55 21.65
C ASP A 234 31.92 -35.39 20.74
N THR A 235 33.05 -35.78 21.34
CA THR A 235 34.40 -35.71 20.81
C THR A 235 34.92 -37.15 20.81
N LYS A 236 35.23 -37.70 19.64
CA LYS A 236 36.09 -38.88 19.46
C LYS A 236 36.82 -38.71 18.13
N ALA A 237 38.14 -38.50 18.12
CA ALA A 237 39.21 -39.49 18.31
C ALA A 237 39.30 -40.46 17.12
#